data_AF-A0AAX0YXY0-F1
#
_entry.id   AF-A0AAX0YXY0-F1
#
_cell.length_a   1.000
_cell.length_b   1.000
_cell.length_c   1.000
_cell.angle_alpha   90.00
_cell.angle_beta   90.00
_cell.angle_gamma   90.00
#
_symmetry.space_group_name_H-M   'P 1'
#
loop_
_entity.id
_entity.type
_entity.pdbx_description
1 polymer ?
#
loop_
_entity_poly.entity_id
_entity_poly.type
_entity_poly.pdbx_seq_one_letter_code
_entity_poly.pdbx_strand_id
1 'polypeptide(L)'
;MNPIIALLKENNISDEQINSIFQTLTQNPLAAMATISQLGLPQDKLQMLMAQVMQNPVLIKEAVEELGLDFSKVEAAKEQLQK
;
A
#
# COMPACT_ATOMS: atom_id res chain seq x y z
N MET A 1 4.86 -11.66 8.45
CA MET A 1 3.63 -10.96 8.08
C MET A 1 3.89 -9.48 8.19
N ASN A 2 3.82 -8.80 7.06
CA ASN A 2 4.08 -7.38 6.93
C ASN A 2 3.14 -6.54 7.83
N PRO A 3 3.64 -5.51 8.55
CA PRO A 3 2.83 -4.70 9.47
C PRO A 3 1.74 -3.87 8.76
N ILE A 4 1.95 -3.48 7.50
CA ILE A 4 0.95 -2.77 6.69
C ILE A 4 -0.22 -3.71 6.38
N ILE A 5 0.08 -4.94 5.96
CA ILE A 5 -0.93 -5.97 5.70
C ILE A 5 -1.69 -6.32 6.98
N ALA A 6 -1.00 -6.46 8.11
CA ALA A 6 -1.61 -6.72 9.41
C ALA A 6 -2.61 -5.62 9.80
N LEU A 7 -2.22 -4.35 9.69
CA LEU A 7 -3.08 -3.21 9.98
C LEU A 7 -4.33 -3.21 9.08
N LEU A 8 -4.19 -3.49 7.79
CA LEU A 8 -5.33 -3.57 6.87
C LEU A 8 -6.28 -4.70 7.30
N LYS A 9 -5.77 -5.89 7.63
CA LYS A 9 -6.59 -7.01 8.12
C LYS A 9 -7.32 -6.68 9.43
N GLU A 10 -6.64 -6.02 10.37
CA GLU A 10 -7.25 -5.57 11.63
C GLU A 10 -8.42 -4.59 11.42
N ASN A 11 -8.43 -3.88 10.29
CA ASN A 11 -9.52 -2.97 9.91
C ASN A 11 -10.58 -3.65 9.03
N ASN A 12 -10.66 -4.99 9.03
CA ASN A 12 -11.59 -5.79 8.23
C ASN A 12 -11.43 -5.63 6.71
N ILE A 13 -10.23 -5.27 6.25
CA ILE A 13 -9.91 -5.25 4.82
C ILE A 13 -9.56 -6.68 4.39
N SER A 14 -10.25 -7.19 3.36
CA SER A 14 -10.05 -8.55 2.86
C SER A 14 -8.72 -8.69 2.11
N ASP A 15 -8.21 -9.92 2.02
CA ASP A 15 -6.98 -10.21 1.24
C ASP A 15 -7.10 -9.74 -0.23
N GLU A 16 -8.29 -9.86 -0.84
CA GLU A 16 -8.55 -9.36 -2.20
C GLU A 16 -8.44 -7.83 -2.28
N GLN A 17 -8.99 -7.11 -1.30
CA GLN A 17 -8.90 -5.66 -1.24
C GLN A 17 -7.44 -5.22 -1.01
N ILE A 18 -6.72 -5.91 -0.11
CA ILE A 18 -5.29 -5.70 0.12
C ILE A 18 -4.53 -5.87 -1.19
N ASN A 19 -4.72 -6.99 -1.88
CA ASN A 19 -4.05 -7.26 -3.15
C ASN A 19 -4.36 -6.17 -4.19
N SER A 20 -5.62 -5.77 -4.33
CA SER A 20 -6.04 -4.71 -5.25
C SER A 20 -5.37 -3.35 -4.96
N ILE A 21 -5.19 -2.98 -3.69
CA ILE A 21 -4.49 -1.75 -3.30
C ILE A 21 -3.04 -1.80 -3.75
N PHE A 22 -2.32 -2.87 -3.40
CA PHE A 22 -0.90 -3.00 -3.72
C PHE A 22 -0.67 -3.18 -5.22
N GLN A 23 -1.58 -3.88 -5.91
CA GLN A 23 -1.59 -3.97 -7.37
C GLN A 23 -1.76 -2.59 -7.99
N THR A 24 -2.69 -1.77 -7.49
CA THR A 24 -2.87 -0.39 -7.95
C THR A 24 -1.64 0.45 -7.63
N LEU A 25 -1.01 0.25 -6.46
CA LEU A 25 0.22 0.96 -6.07
C LEU A 25 1.38 0.67 -7.01
N THR A 26 1.47 -0.56 -7.52
CA THR A 26 2.48 -0.96 -8.54
C THR A 26 2.23 -0.28 -9.89
N GLN A 27 0.99 0.11 -10.20
CA GLN A 27 0.64 0.71 -11.48
C GLN A 27 0.64 2.23 -11.43
N ASN A 28 0.06 2.80 -10.38
CA ASN A 28 -0.10 4.23 -10.16
C ASN A 28 -0.30 4.53 -8.66
N PRO A 29 0.73 5.07 -7.97
CA PRO A 29 0.64 5.30 -6.53
C PRO A 29 -0.39 6.37 -6.15
N LEU A 30 -0.69 7.35 -7.03
CA LEU A 30 -1.77 8.31 -6.80
C LEU A 30 -3.14 7.65 -6.84
N ALA A 31 -3.35 6.73 -7.80
CA ALA A 31 -4.60 5.97 -7.87
C ALA A 31 -4.77 5.09 -6.64
N ALA A 32 -3.68 4.48 -6.14
CA ALA A 32 -3.72 3.67 -4.93
C ALA A 32 -4.14 4.48 -3.70
N MET A 33 -3.73 5.75 -3.56
CA MET A 33 -4.20 6.60 -2.46
C MET A 33 -5.72 6.82 -2.51
N ALA A 34 -6.29 7.00 -3.71
CA ALA A 34 -7.74 7.07 -3.87
C ALA A 34 -8.41 5.73 -3.52
N THR A 35 -7.85 4.59 -3.94
CA THR A 35 -8.34 3.26 -3.54
C THR A 35 -8.30 3.09 -2.03
N ILE A 36 -7.22 3.51 -1.36
CA ILE A 36 -7.07 3.43 0.09
C ILE A 36 -8.14 4.27 0.80
N SER A 37 -8.44 5.48 0.29
CA SER A 37 -9.50 6.32 0.85
C SER A 37 -10.90 5.69 0.74
N GLN A 38 -11.12 4.86 -0.29
CA GLN A 38 -12.40 4.17 -0.50
C GLN A 38 -12.59 2.96 0.43
N LEU A 39 -11.54 2.49 1.11
CA LEU A 39 -11.62 1.40 2.08
C LEU A 39 -12.37 1.79 3.36
N GLY A 40 -12.65 3.08 3.56
CA GLY A 40 -13.29 3.56 4.77
C GLY A 40 -12.40 3.44 6.02
N LEU A 41 -11.07 3.39 5.83
CA LEU A 41 -10.13 3.39 6.94
C LEU A 41 -10.29 4.67 7.79
N PRO A 42 -10.24 4.56 9.13
CA PRO A 42 -10.18 5.75 9.99
C PRO A 42 -8.99 6.64 9.61
N GLN A 43 -9.17 7.96 9.69
CA GLN A 43 -8.10 8.93 9.34
C GLN A 43 -6.82 8.68 10.14
N ASP A 44 -6.94 8.29 11.41
CA ASP A 44 -5.79 7.98 12.27
C ASP A 44 -5.02 6.77 11.75
N LYS A 45 -5.72 5.74 11.28
CA LYS A 45 -5.11 4.53 10.69
C LYS A 45 -4.45 4.82 9.36
N LEU A 46 -5.07 5.68 8.55
CA LEU A 46 -4.47 6.16 7.31
C LEU A 46 -3.17 6.94 7.59
N GLN A 47 -3.18 7.85 8.56
CA GLN A 47 -1.98 8.58 8.98
C GLN A 47 -0.90 7.65 9.50
N MET A 48 -1.25 6.65 10.32
CA MET A 48 -0.31 5.63 10.80
C MET A 48 0.31 4.85 9.64
N LEU A 49 -0.50 4.42 8.67
CA LEU A 49 -0.04 3.70 7.48
C LEU A 49 0.95 4.55 6.67
N MET A 50 0.60 5.81 6.39
CA MET A 50 1.49 6.74 5.68
C MET A 50 2.78 7.02 6.46
N ALA A 51 2.70 7.18 7.79
CA ALA A 51 3.86 7.38 8.65
C ALA A 51 4.80 6.16 8.61
N GLN A 52 4.27 4.94 8.67
CA GLN A 52 5.07 3.71 8.57
C GLN A 52 5.75 3.60 7.20
N VAL A 53 5.04 3.91 6.11
CA VAL A 53 5.59 3.87 4.75
C VAL A 53 6.68 4.93 4.54
N MET A 54 6.52 6.12 5.11
CA MET A 54 7.54 7.17 5.06
C MET A 54 8.77 6.83 5.92
N GLN A 55 8.57 6.28 7.12
CA GLN A 55 9.68 5.89 7.99
C GLN A 55 10.42 4.66 7.47
N ASN A 56 9.71 3.72 6.85
CA ASN A 56 10.29 2.50 6.33
C ASN A 56 9.67 2.10 4.98
N PRO A 57 10.18 2.65 3.86
CA PRO A 57 9.67 2.36 2.53
C PRO A 57 9.86 0.89 2.11
N VAL A 58 10.76 0.14 2.78
CA VAL A 58 10.97 -1.29 2.56
C VAL A 58 9.71 -2.10 2.89
N LEU A 59 8.85 -1.61 3.79
CA LEU A 59 7.59 -2.27 4.13
C LEU A 59 6.67 -2.41 2.91
N ILE A 60 6.69 -1.47 1.96
CA ILE A 60 5.91 -1.63 0.72
C ILE A 60 6.47 -2.77 -0.12
N LYS A 61 7.80 -2.89 -0.20
CA LYS A 61 8.47 -3.97 -0.94
C LYS A 61 8.10 -5.33 -0.37
N GLU A 62 8.25 -5.50 0.93
CA GLU A 62 7.92 -6.74 1.62
C GLU A 62 6.44 -7.10 1.47
N ALA A 63 5.53 -6.12 1.51
CA ALA A 63 4.10 -6.37 1.31
C ALA A 63 3.79 -6.84 -0.12
N VAL A 64 4.42 -6.21 -1.11
CA VAL A 64 4.28 -6.57 -2.52
C VAL A 64 4.84 -7.98 -2.77
N GLU A 65 6.00 -8.32 -2.19
CA GLU A 65 6.57 -9.67 -2.25
C GLU A 65 5.70 -10.72 -1.54
N GLU A 66 5.15 -10.41 -0.36
CA GLU A 66 4.25 -11.29 0.39
C GLU A 66 2.93 -11.55 -0.37
N LEU A 67 2.48 -10.59 -1.17
CA LEU A 67 1.31 -10.71 -2.05
C LEU A 67 1.62 -11.31 -3.43
N GLY A 68 2.89 -11.64 -3.71
CA GLY A 68 3.33 -12.18 -5.01
C GLY A 68 3.27 -11.17 -6.16
N LEU A 69 3.32 -9.87 -5.85
CA LEU A 69 3.27 -8.77 -6.80
C LEU A 69 4.69 -8.31 -7.20
N ASP A 70 4.79 -7.60 -8.32
CA ASP A 70 6.06 -7.14 -8.89
C ASP A 70 6.45 -5.73 -8.38
N PHE A 71 7.44 -5.67 -7.49
CA PHE A 71 7.89 -4.42 -6.88
C PHE A 71 8.64 -3.48 -7.84
N SER A 72 9.25 -3.99 -8.90
CA SER A 72 9.94 -3.14 -9.88
C SER A 72 9.00 -2.12 -10.53
N LYS A 73 7.70 -2.45 -10.60
CA LYS A 73 6.66 -1.53 -11.10
C LYS A 73 6.35 -0.40 -10.11
N VAL A 74 6.41 -0.67 -8.80
CA VAL A 74 6.23 0.36 -7.75
C VAL A 74 7.32 1.41 -7.82
N GLU A 75 8.58 1.00 -7.98
CA GLU A 75 9.72 1.93 -8.11
C GLU A 75 9.58 2.82 -9.35
N ALA A 76 9.28 2.21 -10.50
CA ALA A 76 9.03 2.95 -11.74
C ALA A 76 7.87 3.96 -11.60
N ALA A 77 6.79 3.56 -10.92
CA ALA A 77 5.64 4.43 -10.72
C ALA A 77 5.89 5.53 -9.66
N LYS A 78 6.81 5.31 -8.72
CA LYS A 78 7.32 6.34 -7.79
C LYS A 78 8.18 7.38 -8.49
N GLU A 79 9.08 6.96 -9.38
CA GLU A 79 9.91 7.89 -10.15
C GLU A 79 9.07 8.83 -11.03
N GLN A 80 7.93 8.35 -11.55
CA GLN A 80 6.98 9.18 -12.28
C GLN A 80 6.35 10.30 -11.44
N LEU A 81 6.34 10.17 -10.10
CA LEU A 81 5.79 11.19 -9.19
C LEU A 81 6.80 12.26 -8.79
N GLN A 82 8.08 12.05 -9.05
CA GLN A 82 9.15 13.00 -8.73
C GLN A 82 9.55 13.88 -9.92
N LYS A 83 8.87 13.74 -11.08
CA LYS A 83 9.04 14.59 -12.27
C LYS A 83 7.94 15.64 -12.35
#